data_AF-A0A535A7W2-F1
#
_entry.id   AF-A0A535A7W2-F1
#
_cell.length_a   1.000
_cell.length_b   1.000
_cell.length_c   1.000
_cell.angle_alpha   90.00
_cell.angle_beta   90.00
_cell.angle_gamma   90.00
#
_symmetry.space_group_name_H-M   'P 1'
#
loop_
_entity.id
_entity.type
_entity.pdbx_description
1 polymer ?
#
loop_
_entity_poly.entity_id
_entity_poly.type
_entity_poly.pdbx_seq_one_letter_code
_entity_poly.pdbx_strand_id
1 'polypeptide(L)' 'METARGARARRGDASVSTVIARRHPPWLKVRAPGGPEFAETMATVRELGLHTVCQEARCPNIGECWGHKTA' A
#
# COMPACT_ATOMS: atom_id res chain seq x y z
N MET A 1 11.09 -47.24 30.78
CA MET A 1 12.29 -46.37 30.77
C MET A 1 12.85 -46.43 29.36
N GLU A 2 12.84 -45.27 28.67
CA GLU A 2 13.32 -44.92 27.30
C GLU A 2 13.14 -45.91 26.12
N THR A 3 12.33 -45.62 25.08
CA THR A 3 12.55 -44.73 23.90
C THR A 3 13.81 -45.09 23.07
N ALA A 4 13.91 -44.99 21.74
CA ALA A 4 13.00 -44.91 20.59
C ALA A 4 13.89 -45.21 19.34
N ARG A 5 13.35 -45.91 18.34
CA ARG A 5 14.02 -46.13 17.02
C ARG A 5 14.17 -44.80 16.28
N GLY A 6 15.40 -44.38 16.02
CA GLY A 6 15.71 -43.20 15.22
C GLY A 6 15.68 -43.50 13.72
N ALA A 7 14.63 -43.06 13.02
CA ALA A 7 14.64 -42.88 11.58
C ALA A 7 14.86 -41.39 11.27
N ARG A 8 16.08 -41.03 10.87
CA ARG A 8 16.46 -39.64 10.58
C ARG A 8 15.91 -39.24 9.21
N ALA A 9 14.72 -38.66 9.19
CA ALA A 9 14.18 -38.00 7.99
C ALA A 9 15.11 -36.87 7.55
N ARG A 10 15.50 -36.87 6.27
CA ARG A 10 16.26 -35.78 5.65
C ARG A 10 15.39 -34.53 5.69
N ARG A 11 15.78 -33.54 6.50
CA ARG A 11 15.11 -32.24 6.55
C ARG A 11 15.32 -31.56 5.20
N GLY A 12 14.22 -31.41 4.46
CA GLY A 12 14.16 -30.59 3.25
C GLY A 12 14.49 -29.15 3.60
N ASP A 13 15.39 -28.58 2.81
CA ASP A 13 15.68 -27.16 2.72
C ASP A 13 14.45 -26.44 2.17
N ALA A 14 13.75 -25.71 3.03
CA ALA A 14 12.58 -24.92 2.67
C ALA A 14 12.63 -23.57 3.38
N SER A 15 13.69 -22.80 3.12
CA SER A 15 13.72 -21.37 3.41
C SER A 15 13.40 -20.59 2.14
N VAL A 16 12.16 -20.70 1.66
CA VAL A 16 11.62 -19.72 0.70
C VAL A 16 11.35 -18.44 1.48
N SER A 17 12.16 -17.41 1.25
CA SER A 17 12.00 -16.08 1.84
C SER A 17 10.74 -15.41 1.27
N THR A 18 9.58 -15.72 1.86
CA THR A 18 8.36 -14.93 1.67
C THR A 18 8.61 -13.54 2.23
N VAL A 19 8.75 -12.55 1.36
CA VAL A 19 8.86 -11.14 1.76
C VAL A 19 7.58 -10.79 2.52
N ILE A 20 7.65 -10.78 3.86
CA ILE A 20 6.56 -10.24 4.68
C ILE A 20 6.47 -8.76 4.30
N ALA A 21 5.44 -8.37 3.56
CA ALA A 21 5.17 -6.97 3.27
C ALA A 21 5.06 -6.24 4.62
N ARG A 22 6.06 -5.39 4.91
CA ARG A 22 6.09 -4.61 6.16
C ARG A 22 4.89 -3.68 6.14
N ARG A 23 3.90 -3.94 6.99
CA ARG A 23 2.71 -3.08 7.08
C ARG A 23 3.12 -1.72 7.63
N HIS A 24 2.58 -0.65 7.05
CA HIS A 24 2.75 0.68 7.60
C HIS A 24 2.15 0.79 9.02
N PRO A 25 2.81 1.54 9.92
CA PRO A 25 2.30 1.77 11.27
C PRO A 25 0.98 2.57 11.22
N PRO A 26 0.13 2.50 12.26
CA PRO A 26 -1.17 3.17 12.26
C PRO A 26 -1.11 4.68 12.02
N TRP A 27 -0.09 5.36 12.57
CA TRP A 27 0.07 6.82 12.45
C TRP A 27 0.43 7.30 11.03
N LEU A 28 0.89 6.40 10.14
CA LEU A 28 1.22 6.73 8.75
C LEU A 28 0.04 6.51 7.80
N LYS A 29 -1.07 5.94 8.29
CA LYS A 29 -2.23 5.65 7.45
C LYS A 29 -3.14 6.86 7.34
N VAL A 30 -3.64 7.07 6.13
CA VAL A 30 -4.61 8.11 5.78
C VAL A 30 -5.92 7.46 5.34
N ARG A 31 -7.00 8.23 5.33
CA ARG A 31 -8.28 7.80 4.73
C ARG A 31 -8.16 7.80 3.22
N ALA A 32 -8.91 6.90 2.57
CA ALA A 32 -9.00 6.90 1.12
C ALA A 32 -9.58 8.25 0.63
N PRO A 33 -9.08 8.79 -0.50
CA PRO A 33 -9.59 10.03 -1.06
C PRO A 33 -11.06 9.88 -1.50
N GLY A 34 -11.84 10.95 -1.34
CA GLY A 34 -13.24 11.02 -1.70
C GLY A 34 -13.85 12.39 -1.42
N GLY A 35 -15.13 12.55 -1.72
CA GLY A 35 -15.85 13.83 -1.61
C GLY A 35 -16.00 14.55 -2.96
N PRO A 36 -16.94 15.51 -3.03
CA PRO A 36 -17.27 16.20 -4.29
C PRO A 36 -16.11 17.05 -4.82
N GLU A 37 -15.35 17.71 -3.96
CA GLU A 37 -14.23 18.59 -4.34
C GLU A 37 -13.04 17.80 -4.92
N PHE A 38 -12.75 16.64 -4.34
CA PHE A 38 -11.77 15.70 -4.91
C PHE A 38 -12.22 15.22 -6.29
N ALA A 39 -13.50 14.86 -6.44
CA ALA A 39 -14.06 14.38 -7.71
C ALA A 39 -14.04 15.46 -8.80
N GLU A 40 -14.33 16.71 -8.44
CA GLU A 40 -14.25 17.86 -9.34
C GLU A 40 -12.82 18.05 -9.86
N THR A 41 -11.83 18.11 -8.96
CA THR A 41 -10.42 18.25 -9.35
C THR A 41 -9.95 17.09 -10.21
N MET A 42 -10.35 15.86 -9.85
CA MET A 42 -10.05 14.65 -10.62
C MET A 42 -10.66 14.67 -12.03
N ALA A 43 -11.87 15.21 -12.18
CA ALA A 43 -12.52 15.39 -13.47
C ALA A 43 -11.76 16.41 -14.33
N THR A 44 -11.42 17.58 -13.78
CA THR A 44 -10.66 18.63 -14.47
C THR A 44 -9.30 18.13 -14.97
N VAL A 45 -8.53 17.44 -14.11
CA VAL A 45 -7.22 16.88 -14.49
C VAL A 45 -7.36 15.90 -15.66
N ARG A 46 -8.41 15.06 -15.64
CA ARG A 46 -8.69 14.09 -16.71
C ARG A 46 -9.13 14.75 -18.01
N GLU A 47 -10.03 15.73 -17.93
CA GLU A 47 -10.54 16.46 -19.09
C GLU A 47 -9.42 17.21 -19.83
N LEU A 48 -8.49 17.79 -19.07
CA LEU A 48 -7.35 18.53 -19.61
C LEU A 48 -6.17 17.61 -20.02
N GLY A 49 -6.26 16.30 -19.77
CA GLY A 49 -5.17 15.37 -20.07
C GLY A 49 -3.87 15.65 -19.30
N LEU A 50 -3.99 16.17 -18.07
CA LEU A 50 -2.84 16.56 -17.25
C LEU A 50 -2.34 15.41 -16.37
N HIS A 51 -1.04 15.43 -16.10
CA HIS A 51 -0.40 14.57 -15.11
C HIS A 51 0.01 15.39 -13.89
N THR A 52 -0.18 14.85 -12.70
CA THR A 52 0.20 15.51 -11.45
C THR A 52 1.14 14.65 -10.64
N VAL A 53 2.07 15.27 -9.90
CA VAL A 53 2.92 14.56 -8.94
C VAL A 53 2.09 13.81 -7.90
N CYS A 54 0.91 14.33 -7.54
CA CYS A 54 0.00 13.67 -6.61
C CYS A 54 -0.42 12.29 -7.09
N GLN A 55 -0.71 12.13 -8.39
CA GLN A 55 -1.09 10.87 -9.01
C GLN A 55 0.10 9.94 -9.20
N GLU A 56 1.19 10.44 -9.81
CA GLU A 56 2.37 9.63 -10.14
C GLU A 56 3.05 9.08 -8.88
N ALA A 57 3.16 9.89 -7.83
CA ALA A 57 3.78 9.50 -6.57
C ALA A 57 2.84 8.71 -5.63
N ARG A 58 1.57 8.52 -6.01
CA ARG A 58 0.53 7.94 -5.13
C ARG A 58 0.48 8.65 -3.78
N CYS A 59 0.43 9.98 -3.82
CA CYS A 59 0.51 10.81 -2.63
C CYS A 59 -0.59 10.44 -1.63
N PRO A 60 -0.27 10.14 -0.36
CA PRO A 60 -1.28 9.82 0.65
C PRO A 60 -2.22 11.01 0.93
N ASN A 61 -1.80 12.25 0.62
CA ASN A 61 -2.54 13.46 0.94
C ASN A 61 -3.42 13.97 -0.22
N ILE A 62 -3.51 13.22 -1.33
CA ILE A 62 -4.22 13.66 -2.55
C ILE A 62 -5.67 14.10 -2.29
N GLY A 63 -6.38 13.42 -1.39
CA GLY A 63 -7.76 13.77 -1.04
C GLY A 63 -7.87 15.10 -0.30
N GLU A 64 -6.94 15.38 0.61
CA GLU A 64 -6.92 16.63 1.38
C GLU A 64 -6.49 17.81 0.51
N CYS A 65 -5.40 17.66 -0.25
CA CYS A 65 -4.88 18.72 -1.11
C CYS A 65 -5.93 19.15 -2.14
N TRP A 66 -6.49 18.20 -2.91
CA TRP A 66 -7.50 18.50 -3.92
C TRP A 66 -8.83 18.96 -3.31
N GLY A 67 -9.18 18.48 -2.11
CA GLY A 67 -10.32 19.00 -1.35
C GLY A 67 -10.18 20.49 -1.02
N HIS A 68 -8.95 20.96 -0.78
CA HIS A 68 -8.63 22.37 -0.55
C HIS A 68 -8.35 23.15 -1.84
N LYS A 69 -8.64 22.58 -3.03
CA LYS A 69 -8.32 23.17 -4.34
C LYS A 69 -6.83 23.55 -4.48
N THR A 70 -5.95 22.73 -3.89
CA THR A 70 -4.48 22.84 -3.98
C THR A 70 -3.92 21.56 -4.62
N ALA A 71 -2.95 21.68 -5.52
CA ALA A 71 -2.33 20.54 -6.22
C ALA A 71 -0.81 20.66 -6.22
#